data_AF-U6DH13-F1
#
_entry.id   AF-U6DH13-F1
#
_cell.length_a   1.000
_cell.length_b   1.000
_cell.length_c   1.000
_cell.angle_alpha   90.00
_cell.angle_beta   90.00
_cell.angle_gamma   90.00
#
_symmetry.space_group_name_H-M   'P 1'
#
loop_
_entity.id
_entity.type
_entity.pdbx_description
1 polymer ?
#
loop_
_entity_poly.entity_id
_entity_poly.type
_entity_poly.pdbx_seq_one_letter_code
_entity_poly.pdbx_strand_id
1 'polypeptide(L)'
;EAEDEEDDRDEEEINKRDDKRDINRYCKERPSKDKEKEKIQMITINRDLLMAFVYFDQSHCGYLLEKDLEEILYTLGLHLSRAQVKKLLNKVVLRESCFYRKLTDTSKDEENHEESEALQEDMLGNRLLLPTPTVKQESKDVEENVGLIVYNGAMVDVGSLLQKLEKSEKVRAEVEQKLQLLEEKTDEDEKTIINLENSNKSLSGELREVKKDFSQLQENLKISENMNLQFENQLNKTIRNLSTVMDEIHTVLKKDNVKNEDKDQKSKENGASV
;
A
#
# COMPACT_ATOMS: atom_id res chain seq x y z
N GLU A 1 56.62 -20.59 -25.13
CA GLU A 1 55.56 -20.11 -26.05
C GLU A 1 54.67 -19.16 -25.28
N ALA A 2 54.74 -17.87 -25.68
CA ALA A 2 53.91 -16.69 -25.33
C ALA A 2 53.64 -16.42 -23.83
N GLU A 3 54.21 -15.43 -23.13
CA GLU A 3 54.43 -13.99 -23.39
C GLU A 3 53.14 -13.21 -23.76
N ASP A 4 52.65 -12.41 -22.80
CA ASP A 4 52.37 -10.95 -22.85
C ASP A 4 51.18 -10.56 -21.93
N GLU A 5 51.46 -9.92 -20.77
CA GLU A 5 51.53 -8.46 -20.53
C GLU A 5 50.11 -7.82 -20.48
N GLU A 6 49.59 -7.52 -19.28
CA GLU A 6 49.68 -6.21 -18.58
C GLU A 6 49.22 -5.05 -19.48
N ASP A 7 48.08 -4.41 -19.17
CA ASP A 7 48.12 -2.97 -18.91
C ASP A 7 46.88 -2.43 -18.20
N ASP A 8 47.19 -1.47 -17.34
CA ASP A 8 46.36 -0.66 -16.46
C ASP A 8 45.48 0.36 -17.23
N ARG A 9 44.48 0.89 -16.51
CA ARG A 9 43.92 2.26 -16.64
C ARG A 9 43.20 2.64 -17.95
N ASP A 10 41.92 2.98 -17.81
CA ASP A 10 41.51 4.39 -17.93
C ASP A 10 40.08 4.61 -17.41
N GLU A 11 40.02 5.47 -16.38
CA GLU A 11 38.83 6.15 -15.89
C GLU A 11 38.60 7.44 -16.72
N GLU A 12 37.31 7.77 -16.87
CA GLU A 12 36.72 9.10 -17.11
C GLU A 12 36.43 9.65 -18.54
N GLU A 13 35.22 10.24 -18.58
CA GLU A 13 34.60 11.18 -19.54
C GLU A 13 34.19 10.63 -20.92
N ILE A 14 32.98 10.87 -21.45
CA ILE A 14 32.40 12.18 -21.79
C ILE A 14 30.85 12.09 -21.91
N ASN A 15 30.18 12.93 -21.13
CA ASN A 15 29.00 13.78 -21.39
C ASN A 15 27.95 13.48 -22.51
N LYS A 16 26.69 13.42 -22.06
CA LYS A 16 25.49 14.22 -22.47
C LYS A 16 25.15 14.40 -23.97
N ARG A 17 23.91 14.01 -24.32
CA ARG A 17 22.92 14.56 -25.31
C ARG A 17 22.13 13.38 -25.91
N ASP A 18 20.82 13.35 -26.13
CA ASP A 18 19.78 14.36 -26.11
C ASP A 18 18.41 13.71 -25.86
N ASP A 19 17.57 14.49 -25.22
CA ASP A 19 16.15 14.31 -24.94
C ASP A 19 15.30 14.54 -26.21
N LYS A 20 14.01 14.16 -26.15
CA LYS A 20 12.92 14.28 -27.16
C LYS A 20 12.79 13.17 -28.21
N ARG A 21 11.80 12.31 -27.98
CA ARG A 21 10.66 12.18 -28.93
C ARG A 21 9.42 11.61 -28.23
N ASP A 22 8.51 12.53 -27.92
CA ASP A 22 7.08 12.28 -27.74
C ASP A 22 6.50 11.46 -28.89
N ILE A 23 5.95 10.28 -28.58
CA ILE A 23 4.89 9.66 -29.40
C ILE A 23 3.78 9.17 -28.44
N ASN A 24 2.98 10.15 -28.07
CA ASN A 24 1.54 10.04 -27.82
C ASN A 24 0.87 8.91 -28.63
N ARG A 25 0.50 7.80 -27.98
CA ARG A 25 -0.56 6.88 -28.44
C ARG A 25 -1.31 6.25 -27.25
N TYR A 26 -2.34 6.99 -26.81
CA TYR A 26 -3.69 6.46 -26.61
C TYR A 26 -3.90 5.37 -25.53
N CYS A 27 -3.60 5.66 -24.26
CA CYS A 27 -4.29 5.00 -23.15
C CYS A 27 -5.63 5.70 -22.92
N LYS A 28 -6.68 5.14 -23.52
CA LYS A 28 -8.08 5.54 -23.38
C LYS A 28 -8.49 5.36 -21.92
N GLU A 29 -8.39 6.43 -21.12
CA GLU A 29 -9.04 6.54 -19.82
C GLU A 29 -10.52 6.20 -19.98
N ARG A 30 -10.91 5.02 -19.46
CA ARG A 30 -12.30 4.75 -19.16
C ARG A 30 -12.56 5.34 -17.77
N PRO A 31 -13.53 6.24 -17.61
CA PRO A 31 -13.91 6.71 -16.28
C PRO A 31 -14.51 5.53 -15.52
N SER A 32 -13.86 5.15 -14.42
CA SER A 32 -14.31 4.12 -13.48
C SER A 32 -15.59 4.58 -12.76
N LYS A 33 -16.72 4.53 -13.48
CA LYS A 33 -18.07 4.49 -12.90
C LYS A 33 -18.37 3.04 -12.54
N ASP A 34 -17.92 2.61 -11.36
CA ASP A 34 -18.55 1.53 -10.61
C ASP A 34 -18.27 1.83 -9.14
N LYS A 35 -19.16 2.62 -8.54
CA LYS A 35 -20.15 2.11 -7.59
C LYS A 35 -19.46 1.48 -6.39
N GLU A 36 -19.22 2.34 -5.41
CA GLU A 36 -19.52 2.09 -3.99
C GLU A 36 -20.78 1.20 -3.89
N LYS A 37 -20.62 -0.11 -4.07
CA LYS A 37 -21.61 -1.06 -3.61
C LYS A 37 -21.34 -1.12 -2.13
N GLU A 38 -22.05 -0.27 -1.39
CA GLU A 38 -22.42 -0.52 0.00
C GLU A 38 -22.49 -2.05 0.17
N LYS A 39 -21.66 -2.61 1.06
CA LYS A 39 -21.60 -4.06 1.27
C LYS A 39 -22.96 -4.49 1.80
N ILE A 40 -23.90 -4.77 0.88
CA ILE A 40 -25.24 -5.19 1.21
C ILE A 40 -25.10 -6.46 2.02
N GLN A 41 -25.55 -6.41 3.27
CA GLN A 41 -25.50 -7.56 4.17
C GLN A 41 -26.30 -8.69 3.53
N MET A 42 -25.60 -9.76 3.15
CA MET A 42 -26.20 -10.95 2.56
C MET A 42 -26.73 -11.83 3.69
N ILE A 43 -27.99 -12.23 3.62
CA ILE A 43 -28.65 -13.10 4.58
C ILE A 43 -28.94 -14.43 3.90
N THR A 44 -28.57 -15.54 4.53
CA THR A 44 -28.91 -16.87 4.02
C THR A 44 -30.40 -17.14 4.22
N ILE A 45 -31.14 -17.22 3.12
CA ILE A 45 -32.56 -17.60 3.11
C ILE A 45 -32.71 -19.13 3.14
N ASN A 46 -31.96 -19.85 2.29
CA ASN A 46 -32.12 -21.29 2.16
C ASN A 46 -31.01 -22.05 2.92
N ARG A 47 -31.25 -22.27 4.23
CA ARG A 47 -30.29 -22.95 5.11
C ARG A 47 -30.04 -24.40 4.75
N ASP A 48 -31.07 -25.13 4.34
CA ASP A 48 -30.97 -26.55 3.98
C ASP A 48 -30.15 -26.74 2.69
N LEU A 49 -30.39 -25.88 1.70
CA LEU A 49 -29.60 -25.87 0.46
C LEU A 49 -28.14 -25.51 0.73
N LEU A 50 -27.89 -24.49 1.57
CA LEU A 50 -26.53 -24.12 1.96
C LEU A 50 -25.82 -25.28 2.68
N MET A 51 -26.50 -25.94 3.62
CA MET A 51 -25.98 -27.12 4.31
C MET A 51 -25.61 -28.23 3.32
N ALA A 52 -26.45 -28.49 2.31
CA ALA A 52 -26.16 -29.50 1.30
C ALA A 52 -24.88 -29.18 0.51
N PHE A 53 -24.66 -27.93 0.13
CA PHE A 53 -23.43 -27.51 -0.56
C PHE A 53 -22.19 -27.59 0.34
N VAL A 54 -22.31 -27.09 1.59
CA VAL A 54 -21.22 -27.07 2.58
C VAL A 54 -20.75 -28.47 2.95
N TYR A 55 -21.64 -29.48 2.88
CA TYR A 55 -21.26 -30.89 3.09
C TYR A 55 -20.20 -31.37 2.09
N PHE A 56 -20.30 -30.94 0.81
CA PHE A 56 -19.36 -31.34 -0.24
C PHE A 56 -18.17 -30.37 -0.37
N ASP A 57 -18.35 -29.09 -0.05
CA ASP A 57 -17.28 -28.08 -0.05
C ASP A 57 -16.52 -28.07 1.28
N GLN A 58 -15.64 -29.05 1.48
CA GLN A 58 -14.83 -29.18 2.71
C GLN A 58 -13.84 -28.02 2.92
N SER A 59 -13.43 -27.34 1.84
CA SER A 59 -12.55 -26.18 1.91
C SER A 59 -13.32 -24.87 2.13
N HIS A 60 -14.65 -24.91 2.08
CA HIS A 60 -15.55 -23.77 2.19
C HIS A 60 -15.19 -22.63 1.22
N CYS A 61 -14.75 -22.99 0.01
CA CYS A 61 -14.36 -22.05 -1.04
C CYS A 61 -15.55 -21.34 -1.70
N GLY A 62 -16.80 -21.75 -1.44
CA GLY A 62 -18.01 -21.07 -1.90
C GLY A 62 -18.47 -21.46 -3.30
N TYR A 63 -17.85 -22.48 -3.90
CA TYR A 63 -18.24 -23.03 -5.19
C TYR A 63 -17.97 -24.53 -5.29
N LEU A 64 -18.66 -25.20 -6.21
CA LEU A 64 -18.36 -26.58 -6.61
C LEU A 64 -18.12 -26.64 -8.12
N LEU A 65 -17.20 -27.49 -8.56
CA LEU A 65 -16.94 -27.68 -9.98
C LEU A 65 -18.08 -28.47 -10.61
N GLU A 66 -18.32 -28.23 -11.91
CA GLU A 66 -19.35 -28.91 -12.67
C GLU A 66 -19.19 -30.43 -12.65
N LYS A 67 -17.94 -30.92 -12.69
CA LYS A 67 -17.65 -32.36 -12.62
C LYS A 67 -18.08 -32.96 -11.29
N ASP A 68 -17.75 -32.30 -10.19
CA ASP A 68 -18.08 -32.78 -8.84
C ASP A 68 -19.60 -32.76 -8.62
N LEU A 69 -20.28 -31.71 -9.12
CA LEU A 69 -21.74 -31.65 -9.08
C LEU A 69 -22.41 -32.73 -9.96
N GLU A 70 -21.84 -33.01 -11.13
CA GLU A 70 -22.30 -34.11 -11.99
C GLU A 70 -22.18 -35.46 -11.27
N GLU A 71 -21.08 -35.71 -10.58
CA GLU A 71 -20.88 -36.92 -9.78
C GLU A 71 -21.88 -37.01 -8.62
N ILE A 72 -22.06 -35.92 -7.85
CA ILE A 72 -23.05 -35.85 -6.76
C ILE A 72 -24.44 -36.21 -7.28
N LEU A 73 -24.88 -35.62 -8.40
CA LEU A 73 -26.18 -35.91 -9.02
C LEU A 73 -26.34 -37.39 -9.40
N TYR A 74 -25.28 -38.07 -9.85
CA TYR A 74 -25.34 -39.51 -10.12
C TYR A 74 -25.45 -40.36 -8.85
N THR A 75 -24.87 -39.92 -7.72
CA THR A 75 -25.01 -40.64 -6.43
C THR A 75 -26.42 -40.60 -5.87
N LEU A 76 -27.25 -39.64 -6.29
CA LEU A 76 -28.65 -39.52 -5.83
C LEU A 76 -29.56 -40.63 -6.37
N GLY A 77 -29.11 -41.44 -7.33
CA GLY A 77 -29.88 -42.56 -7.87
C GLY A 77 -31.10 -42.12 -8.69
N LEU A 78 -31.11 -40.90 -9.24
CA LEU A 78 -32.26 -40.34 -9.96
C LEU A 78 -32.47 -40.93 -11.37
N HIS A 79 -31.64 -41.89 -11.80
CA HIS A 79 -31.68 -42.54 -13.12
C HIS A 79 -31.80 -41.56 -14.31
N LEU A 80 -31.17 -40.39 -14.20
CA LEU A 80 -31.12 -39.40 -15.27
C LEU A 80 -30.03 -39.78 -16.28
N SER A 81 -30.33 -39.61 -17.56
CA SER A 81 -29.30 -39.70 -18.61
C SER A 81 -28.28 -38.57 -18.48
N ARG A 82 -27.09 -38.79 -19.02
CA ARG A 82 -26.01 -37.79 -19.04
C ARG A 82 -26.43 -36.45 -19.65
N ALA A 83 -27.22 -36.49 -20.71
CA ALA A 83 -27.74 -35.27 -21.35
C ALA A 83 -28.72 -34.50 -20.44
N GLN A 84 -29.54 -35.21 -19.66
CA GLN A 84 -30.46 -34.60 -18.70
C GLN A 84 -29.70 -33.95 -17.52
N VAL A 85 -28.69 -34.63 -16.99
CA VAL A 85 -27.83 -34.08 -15.92
C VAL A 85 -27.12 -32.81 -16.40
N LYS A 86 -26.52 -32.84 -17.60
CA LYS A 86 -25.90 -31.65 -18.20
C LYS A 86 -26.89 -30.50 -18.40
N LYS A 87 -28.11 -30.80 -18.86
CA LYS A 87 -29.16 -29.78 -19.02
C LYS A 87 -29.55 -29.12 -17.69
N LEU A 88 -29.55 -29.87 -16.58
CA LEU A 88 -29.82 -29.34 -15.24
C LEU A 88 -28.66 -28.49 -14.72
N LEU A 89 -27.43 -29.00 -14.81
CA LEU A 89 -26.23 -28.29 -14.33
C LEU A 89 -26.04 -26.95 -15.04
N ASN A 90 -26.30 -26.88 -16.34
CA ASN A 90 -26.20 -25.64 -17.12
C ASN A 90 -27.11 -24.50 -16.63
N LYS A 91 -28.11 -24.78 -15.77
CA LYS A 91 -28.94 -23.75 -15.15
C LYS A 91 -28.23 -23.01 -14.01
N VAL A 92 -27.29 -23.67 -13.34
CA VAL A 92 -26.66 -23.19 -12.09
C VAL A 92 -25.14 -23.03 -12.19
N VAL A 93 -24.52 -23.74 -13.13
CA VAL A 93 -23.08 -23.67 -13.41
C VAL A 93 -22.78 -22.54 -14.38
N LEU A 94 -21.82 -21.71 -14.02
CA LEU A 94 -21.27 -20.66 -14.87
C LEU A 94 -19.75 -20.87 -15.01
N ARG A 95 -19.26 -21.08 -16.24
CA ARG A 95 -17.83 -21.33 -16.52
C ARG A 95 -17.29 -22.51 -15.69
N GLU A 96 -17.93 -23.67 -15.82
CA GLU A 96 -17.55 -24.92 -15.15
C GLU A 96 -17.61 -24.88 -13.60
N SER A 97 -18.14 -23.80 -13.00
CA SER A 97 -18.26 -23.63 -11.55
C SER A 97 -19.67 -23.20 -11.13
N CYS A 98 -20.20 -23.79 -10.06
CA CYS A 98 -21.45 -23.38 -9.42
C CYS A 98 -21.14 -22.59 -8.15
N PHE A 99 -21.43 -21.28 -8.16
CA PHE A 99 -21.23 -20.40 -7.01
C PHE A 99 -22.47 -20.41 -6.12
N TYR A 100 -22.55 -21.39 -5.23
CA TYR A 100 -23.79 -21.72 -4.53
C TYR A 100 -24.25 -20.65 -3.54
N ARG A 101 -23.38 -19.77 -3.03
CA ARG A 101 -23.79 -18.64 -2.18
C ARG A 101 -24.77 -17.69 -2.87
N LYS A 102 -24.69 -17.58 -4.19
CA LYS A 102 -25.66 -16.79 -5.00
C LYS A 102 -27.05 -17.43 -5.06
N LEU A 103 -27.16 -18.71 -4.72
CA LEU A 103 -28.42 -19.46 -4.71
C LEU A 103 -29.02 -19.56 -3.30
N THR A 104 -28.21 -19.35 -2.26
CA THR A 104 -28.61 -19.53 -0.85
C THR A 104 -28.85 -18.21 -0.12
N ASP A 105 -28.20 -17.13 -0.57
CA ASP A 105 -28.18 -15.84 0.11
C ASP A 105 -28.84 -14.75 -0.72
N THR A 106 -29.52 -13.82 -0.05
CA THR A 106 -30.12 -12.62 -0.66
C THR A 106 -29.72 -11.36 0.10
N SER A 107 -29.93 -10.20 -0.51
CA SER A 107 -29.75 -8.91 0.14
C SER A 107 -30.85 -8.64 1.17
N LYS A 108 -30.49 -8.02 2.29
CA LYS A 108 -31.42 -7.58 3.33
C LYS A 108 -32.52 -6.61 2.84
N ASP A 109 -32.28 -5.90 1.74
CA ASP A 109 -33.25 -4.97 1.15
C ASP A 109 -34.31 -5.66 0.25
N GLU A 110 -34.11 -6.93 -0.10
CA GLU A 110 -35.00 -7.71 -0.98
C GLU A 110 -36.00 -8.60 -0.23
N GLU A 111 -36.10 -8.50 1.11
CA GLU A 111 -37.10 -9.24 1.92
C GLU A 111 -38.57 -8.98 1.49
N ASN A 112 -38.82 -7.96 0.66
CA ASN A 112 -40.15 -7.59 0.17
C ASN A 112 -40.52 -8.15 -1.22
N HIS A 113 -39.65 -8.93 -1.88
CA HIS A 113 -40.09 -9.63 -3.09
C HIS A 113 -40.83 -10.90 -2.66
N GLU A 114 -42.14 -10.76 -2.49
CA GLU A 114 -43.11 -11.86 -2.38
C GLU A 114 -42.64 -13.03 -3.25
N GLU A 115 -42.38 -14.16 -2.60
CA GLU A 115 -42.14 -15.43 -3.27
C GLU A 115 -43.26 -15.61 -4.29
N SER A 116 -42.91 -15.55 -5.57
CA SER A 116 -43.88 -15.82 -6.63
C SER A 116 -44.33 -17.27 -6.46
N GLU A 117 -45.51 -17.46 -5.85
CA GLU A 117 -46.09 -18.77 -5.50
C GLU A 117 -46.08 -19.75 -6.69
N ALA A 118 -46.10 -19.23 -7.92
CA ALA A 118 -46.01 -19.99 -9.16
C ALA A 118 -44.68 -20.75 -9.35
N LEU A 119 -43.59 -20.38 -8.66
CA LEU A 119 -42.29 -21.08 -8.72
C LEU A 119 -42.14 -22.17 -7.64
N GLN A 120 -42.91 -22.11 -6.55
CA GLN A 120 -42.80 -23.10 -5.47
C GLN A 120 -43.30 -24.49 -5.87
N GLU A 121 -44.30 -24.58 -6.76
CA GLU A 121 -44.86 -25.85 -7.21
C GLU A 121 -43.87 -26.66 -8.08
N ASP A 122 -43.09 -25.96 -8.92
CA ASP A 122 -42.07 -26.57 -9.80
C ASP A 122 -40.78 -26.94 -9.03
N MET A 123 -40.55 -26.32 -7.86
CA MET A 123 -39.41 -26.61 -6.96
C MET A 123 -39.60 -27.88 -6.11
N LEU A 124 -40.78 -28.50 -6.13
CA LEU A 124 -41.01 -29.73 -5.37
C LEU A 124 -40.33 -30.95 -5.99
N GLY A 125 -39.99 -30.91 -7.28
CA GLY A 125 -39.22 -31.94 -7.98
C GLY A 125 -39.59 -33.38 -7.58
N ASN A 126 -38.59 -34.16 -7.19
CA ASN A 126 -38.75 -35.55 -6.77
C ASN A 126 -39.14 -35.72 -5.29
N ARG A 127 -39.60 -34.67 -4.58
CA ARG A 127 -39.95 -34.75 -3.16
C ARG A 127 -40.97 -35.84 -2.84
N LEU A 128 -41.88 -36.13 -3.78
CA LEU A 128 -42.85 -37.22 -3.67
C LEU A 128 -42.24 -38.62 -3.84
N LEU A 129 -41.06 -38.73 -4.44
CA LEU A 129 -40.31 -39.98 -4.64
C LEU A 129 -39.29 -40.23 -3.53
N LEU A 130 -39.03 -39.22 -2.69
CA LEU A 130 -38.19 -39.37 -1.51
C LEU A 130 -39.03 -39.98 -0.37
N PRO A 131 -38.49 -40.94 0.41
CA PRO A 131 -39.18 -41.50 1.56
C PRO A 131 -39.47 -40.38 2.57
N THR A 132 -40.71 -39.90 2.63
CA THR A 132 -41.15 -38.98 3.67
C THR A 132 -41.42 -39.80 4.93
N PRO A 133 -40.76 -39.55 6.07
CA PRO A 133 -41.14 -40.21 7.31
C PRO A 133 -42.55 -39.74 7.68
N THR A 134 -43.52 -40.65 7.63
CA THR A 134 -44.86 -40.42 8.16
C THR A 134 -44.75 -40.37 9.68
N VAL A 135 -44.54 -39.17 10.23
CA VAL A 135 -44.71 -38.95 11.67
C VAL A 135 -46.21 -39.02 11.94
N LYS A 136 -46.69 -40.23 12.26
CA LYS A 136 -47.98 -40.43 12.89
C LYS A 136 -47.94 -39.74 14.25
N GLN A 137 -48.71 -38.67 14.40
CA GLN A 137 -49.06 -38.12 15.71
C GLN A 137 -49.94 -39.15 16.43
N GLU A 138 -49.33 -39.92 17.34
CA GLU A 138 -50.05 -40.60 18.41
C GLU A 138 -49.65 -39.96 19.74
N SER A 139 -50.68 -39.68 20.54
CA SER A 139 -50.64 -38.92 21.78
C SER A 139 -50.21 -39.75 22.99
N LYS A 140 -49.31 -39.15 23.79
CA LYS A 140 -49.12 -39.28 25.26
C LYS A 140 -48.92 -40.68 25.86
N ASP A 141 -47.68 -40.93 26.28
CA ASP A 141 -47.26 -41.17 27.68
C ASP A 141 -46.04 -42.09 27.72
N VAL A 142 -44.84 -41.50 27.60
CA VAL A 142 -43.59 -42.05 28.14
C VAL A 142 -42.70 -40.86 28.51
N GLU A 143 -42.66 -40.52 29.80
CA GLU A 143 -41.53 -39.78 30.36
C GLU A 143 -40.26 -40.65 30.25
N GLU A 144 -39.12 -39.99 30.02
CA GLU A 144 -37.76 -40.54 29.92
C GLU A 144 -37.27 -40.98 28.52
N ASN A 145 -37.09 -39.98 27.64
CA ASN A 145 -35.87 -39.73 26.83
C ASN A 145 -36.15 -38.62 25.80
N VAL A 146 -36.27 -37.36 26.24
CA VAL A 146 -36.71 -36.21 25.41
C VAL A 146 -35.62 -35.71 24.43
N GLY A 147 -34.67 -36.56 24.04
CA GLY A 147 -33.59 -36.18 23.13
C GLY A 147 -32.95 -37.34 22.37
N LEU A 148 -33.19 -38.59 22.75
CA LEU A 148 -32.67 -39.76 22.04
C LEU A 148 -33.70 -40.27 21.04
N ILE A 149 -33.39 -40.19 19.74
CA ILE A 149 -34.19 -40.75 18.66
C ILE A 149 -33.42 -41.85 17.94
N VAL A 150 -34.11 -42.89 17.45
CA VAL A 150 -33.50 -43.89 16.57
C VAL A 150 -33.65 -43.44 15.13
N TYR A 151 -32.55 -43.13 14.46
CA TYR A 151 -32.50 -42.75 13.05
C TYR A 151 -31.66 -43.79 12.28
N ASN A 152 -32.24 -44.42 11.26
CA ASN A 152 -31.60 -45.50 10.48
C ASN A 152 -31.01 -46.64 11.34
N GLY A 153 -31.66 -46.98 12.45
CA GLY A 153 -31.19 -48.02 13.38
C GLY A 153 -30.08 -47.59 14.34
N ALA A 154 -29.61 -46.33 14.27
CA ALA A 154 -28.65 -45.76 15.20
C ALA A 154 -29.36 -44.86 16.23
N MET A 155 -28.93 -44.91 17.50
CA MET A 155 -29.41 -43.96 18.52
C MET A 155 -28.70 -42.62 18.37
N VAL A 156 -29.49 -41.54 18.25
CA VAL A 156 -29.02 -40.15 18.07
C VAL A 156 -29.54 -39.30 19.22
N ASP A 157 -28.62 -38.66 19.95
CA ASP A 157 -28.93 -37.65 20.97
C ASP A 157 -29.02 -36.26 20.33
N VAL A 158 -30.24 -35.85 20.00
CA VAL A 158 -30.59 -34.54 19.44
C VAL A 158 -30.27 -33.41 20.43
N GLY A 159 -30.41 -33.64 21.74
CA GLY A 159 -30.11 -32.62 22.75
C GLY A 159 -28.62 -32.27 22.78
N SER A 160 -27.77 -33.29 22.78
CA SER A 160 -26.31 -33.10 22.67
C SER A 160 -25.91 -32.45 21.34
N LEU A 161 -26.61 -32.78 20.24
CA LEU A 161 -26.33 -32.21 18.92
C LEU A 161 -26.68 -30.72 18.86
N LEU A 162 -27.85 -30.34 19.41
CA LEU A 162 -28.28 -28.95 19.54
C LEU A 162 -27.33 -28.13 20.44
N GLN A 163 -26.89 -28.69 21.56
CA GLN A 163 -25.94 -28.01 22.44
C GLN A 163 -24.57 -27.79 21.76
N LYS A 164 -24.10 -28.77 20.97
CA LYS A 164 -22.88 -28.61 20.17
C LYS A 164 -23.05 -27.54 19.09
N LEU A 165 -24.22 -27.50 18.44
CA LEU A 165 -24.55 -26.46 17.46
C LEU A 165 -24.55 -25.07 18.09
N GLU A 166 -25.20 -24.89 19.24
CA GLU A 166 -25.23 -23.61 19.96
C GLU A 166 -23.83 -23.15 20.36
N LYS A 167 -22.99 -24.07 20.87
CA LYS A 167 -21.58 -23.76 21.18
C LYS A 167 -20.80 -23.37 19.92
N SER A 168 -20.97 -24.10 18.82
CA SER A 168 -20.33 -23.80 17.54
C SER A 168 -20.76 -22.45 16.99
N GLU A 169 -22.04 -22.11 17.12
CA GLU A 169 -22.62 -20.86 16.66
C GLU A 169 -22.08 -19.67 17.45
N LYS A 170 -21.94 -19.83 18.78
CA LYS A 170 -21.31 -18.82 19.63
C LYS A 170 -19.85 -18.57 19.25
N VAL A 171 -19.07 -19.64 19.02
CA VAL A 171 -17.67 -19.52 18.59
C VAL A 171 -17.58 -18.85 17.22
N ARG A 172 -18.49 -19.19 16.29
CA ARG A 172 -18.58 -18.57 14.97
C ARG A 172 -18.82 -17.06 15.08
N ALA A 173 -19.79 -16.63 15.88
CA ALA A 173 -20.09 -15.22 16.11
C ALA A 173 -18.90 -14.47 16.74
N GLU A 174 -18.19 -15.07 17.69
CA GLU A 174 -16.99 -14.48 18.29
C GLU A 174 -15.84 -14.34 17.29
N VAL A 175 -15.67 -15.30 16.38
CA VAL A 175 -14.66 -15.25 15.31
C VAL A 175 -15.02 -14.18 14.28
N GLU A 176 -16.29 -14.08 13.90
CA GLU A 176 -16.78 -13.06 12.96
C GLU A 176 -16.58 -11.65 13.52
N GLN A 177 -16.88 -11.44 14.82
CA GLN A 177 -16.61 -10.17 15.48
C GLN A 177 -15.11 -9.82 15.51
N LYS A 178 -14.24 -10.80 15.78
CA LYS A 178 -12.78 -10.60 15.73
C LYS A 178 -12.29 -10.29 14.32
N LEU A 179 -12.86 -10.93 13.30
CA LEU A 179 -12.54 -10.67 11.91
C LEU A 179 -12.89 -9.22 11.54
N GLN A 180 -14.09 -8.75 11.90
CA GLN A 180 -14.51 -7.38 11.65
C GLN A 180 -13.57 -6.36 12.30
N LEU A 181 -13.18 -6.59 13.57
CA LEU A 181 -12.23 -5.72 14.27
C LEU A 181 -10.84 -5.70 13.60
N LEU A 182 -10.38 -6.84 13.07
CA LEU A 182 -9.10 -6.91 12.35
C LEU A 182 -9.18 -6.22 10.99
N GLU A 183 -10.30 -6.32 10.28
CA GLU A 183 -10.53 -5.58 9.03
C GLU A 183 -10.52 -4.07 9.27
N GLU A 184 -11.28 -3.59 10.27
CA GLU A 184 -11.31 -2.16 10.64
C GLU A 184 -9.91 -1.64 11.02
N LYS A 185 -9.17 -2.42 11.82
CA LYS A 185 -7.80 -2.06 12.18
C LYS A 185 -6.87 -2.04 10.96
N THR A 186 -7.04 -2.96 10.02
CA THR A 186 -6.22 -3.01 8.79
C THR A 186 -6.48 -1.77 7.93
N ASP A 187 -7.74 -1.35 7.79
CA ASP A 187 -8.12 -0.13 7.06
C ASP A 187 -7.55 1.14 7.73
N GLU A 188 -7.52 1.17 9.06
CA GLU A 188 -6.87 2.25 9.81
C GLU A 188 -5.36 2.26 9.60
N ASP A 189 -4.70 1.10 9.72
CA ASP A 189 -3.26 0.95 9.52
C ASP A 189 -2.87 1.37 8.08
N GLU A 190 -3.64 0.99 7.05
CA GLU A 190 -3.41 1.41 5.67
C GLU A 190 -3.47 2.95 5.51
N LYS A 191 -4.45 3.61 6.14
CA LYS A 191 -4.53 5.08 6.16
C LYS A 191 -3.32 5.71 6.86
N THR A 192 -2.85 5.12 7.97
CA THR A 192 -1.66 5.62 8.65
C THR A 192 -0.40 5.48 7.81
N ILE A 193 -0.24 4.36 7.10
CA ILE A 193 0.89 4.12 6.19
C ILE A 193 0.91 5.18 5.09
N ILE A 194 -0.22 5.42 4.41
CA ILE A 194 -0.31 6.43 3.34
C ILE A 194 0.07 7.82 3.89
N ASN A 195 -0.40 8.18 5.08
CA ASN A 195 -0.07 9.46 5.71
C ASN A 195 1.42 9.59 6.05
N LEU A 196 2.03 8.51 6.57
CA LEU A 196 3.46 8.47 6.87
C LEU A 196 4.31 8.54 5.59
N GLU A 197 3.92 7.83 4.53
CA GLU A 197 4.61 7.89 3.23
C GLU A 197 4.58 9.30 2.64
N ASN A 198 3.43 9.97 2.68
CA ASN A 198 3.30 11.36 2.23
C ASN A 198 4.16 12.31 3.05
N SER A 199 4.17 12.16 4.38
CA SER A 199 4.99 12.98 5.27
C SER A 199 6.48 12.76 5.03
N ASN A 200 6.91 11.51 4.87
CA ASN A 200 8.29 11.16 4.59
C ASN A 200 8.75 11.70 3.24
N LYS A 201 7.88 11.66 2.22
CA LYS A 201 8.15 12.26 0.90
C LYS A 201 8.34 13.78 0.99
N SER A 202 7.51 14.48 1.78
CA SER A 202 7.65 15.93 2.02
C SER A 202 8.97 16.24 2.72
N LEU A 203 9.24 15.57 3.85
CA LEU A 203 10.46 15.77 4.65
C LEU A 203 11.72 15.45 3.85
N SER A 204 11.69 14.41 3.02
CA SER A 204 12.81 14.08 2.12
C SER A 204 13.03 15.15 1.06
N GLY A 205 11.97 15.82 0.60
CA GLY A 205 12.04 16.98 -0.30
C GLY A 205 12.69 18.18 0.38
N GLU A 206 12.19 18.56 1.55
CA GLU A 206 12.73 19.66 2.36
C GLU A 206 14.20 19.43 2.72
N LEU A 207 14.57 18.20 3.10
CA LEU A 207 15.96 17.84 3.40
C LEU A 207 16.88 18.04 2.19
N ARG A 208 16.39 17.75 0.98
CA ARG A 208 17.16 17.95 -0.25
C ARG A 208 17.35 19.44 -0.55
N GLU A 209 16.31 20.24 -0.33
CA GLU A 209 16.35 21.69 -0.51
C GLU A 209 17.33 22.34 0.49
N VAL A 210 17.23 21.99 1.78
CA VAL A 210 18.17 22.48 2.81
C VAL A 210 19.61 22.09 2.49
N LYS A 211 19.87 20.88 2.00
CA LYS A 211 21.22 20.46 1.57
C LYS A 211 21.74 21.29 0.40
N LYS A 212 20.88 21.60 -0.57
CA LYS A 212 21.22 22.45 -1.71
C LYS A 212 21.57 23.86 -1.25
N ASP A 213 20.73 24.45 -0.41
CA ASP A 213 20.94 25.79 0.12
C ASP A 213 22.20 25.88 0.98
N PHE A 214 22.45 24.88 1.83
CA PHE A 214 23.68 24.78 2.60
C PHE A 214 24.93 24.77 1.71
N SER A 215 24.91 23.98 0.63
CA SER A 215 26.01 23.90 -0.32
C SER A 215 26.25 25.26 -1.02
N GLN A 216 25.18 25.94 -1.42
CA GLN A 216 25.27 27.26 -2.02
C GLN A 216 25.82 28.30 -1.04
N LEU A 217 25.36 28.27 0.21
CA LEU A 217 25.81 29.20 1.24
C LEU A 217 27.29 28.97 1.58
N GLN A 218 27.74 27.72 1.61
CA GLN A 218 29.14 27.34 1.79
C GLN A 218 30.03 27.87 0.66
N GLU A 219 29.58 27.77 -0.59
CA GLU A 219 30.29 28.34 -1.74
C GLU A 219 30.37 29.88 -1.64
N ASN A 220 29.26 30.53 -1.33
CA ASN A 220 29.20 31.98 -1.16
C ASN A 220 30.13 32.46 -0.03
N LEU A 221 30.17 31.72 1.09
CA LEU A 221 31.08 32.01 2.20
C LEU A 221 32.54 31.94 1.74
N LYS A 222 32.92 30.87 1.03
CA LYS A 222 34.29 30.71 0.50
C LYS A 222 34.68 31.85 -0.45
N ILE A 223 33.75 32.29 -1.30
CA ILE A 223 33.96 33.45 -2.18
C ILE A 223 34.17 34.72 -1.34
N SER A 224 33.34 34.95 -0.32
CA SER A 224 33.43 36.10 0.56
C SER A 224 34.75 36.13 1.35
N GLU A 225 35.18 35.00 1.90
CA GLU A 225 36.46 34.85 2.60
C GLU A 225 37.65 35.17 1.69
N ASN A 226 37.64 34.66 0.45
CA ASN A 226 38.70 34.94 -0.52
C ASN A 226 38.73 36.43 -0.91
N MET A 227 37.57 37.05 -1.09
CA MET A 227 37.47 38.49 -1.35
C MET A 227 38.00 39.32 -0.17
N ASN A 228 37.67 38.94 1.06
CA ASN A 228 38.16 39.62 2.26
C ASN A 228 39.70 39.52 2.36
N LEU A 229 40.26 38.33 2.10
CA LEU A 229 41.70 38.12 2.04
C LEU A 229 42.38 38.99 0.98
N GLN A 230 41.74 39.18 -0.19
CA GLN A 230 42.26 40.11 -1.20
C GLN A 230 42.26 41.56 -0.70
N PHE A 231 41.18 42.01 -0.05
CA PHE A 231 41.13 43.36 0.51
C PHE A 231 42.18 43.57 1.60
N GLU A 232 42.35 42.63 2.53
CA GLU A 232 43.40 42.69 3.54
C GLU A 232 44.79 42.78 2.91
N ASN A 233 45.06 41.98 1.88
CA ASN A 233 46.33 42.03 1.16
C ASN A 233 46.56 43.39 0.49
N GLN A 234 45.54 43.98 -0.14
CA GLN A 234 45.65 45.31 -0.76
C GLN A 234 45.80 46.44 0.26
N LEU A 235 45.11 46.35 1.39
CA LEU A 235 45.24 47.30 2.49
C LEU A 235 46.67 47.28 3.03
N ASN A 236 47.22 46.10 3.29
CA ASN A 236 48.60 45.92 3.75
C ASN A 236 49.63 46.41 2.73
N LYS A 237 49.41 46.20 1.42
CA LYS A 237 50.27 46.78 0.36
C LYS A 237 50.24 48.30 0.40
N THR A 238 49.06 48.89 0.49
CA THR A 238 48.88 50.36 0.55
C THR A 238 49.56 50.95 1.79
N ILE A 239 49.41 50.32 2.95
CA ILE A 239 50.08 50.74 4.21
C ILE A 239 51.60 50.73 4.04
N ARG A 240 52.17 49.64 3.49
CA ARG A 240 53.62 49.56 3.23
C ARG A 240 54.09 50.65 2.27
N ASN A 241 53.37 50.86 1.17
CA ASN A 241 53.70 51.90 0.19
C ASN A 241 53.65 53.30 0.81
N LEU A 242 52.63 53.59 1.61
CA LEU A 242 52.51 54.87 2.33
C LEU A 242 53.65 55.06 3.33
N SER A 243 54.05 54.01 4.06
CA SER A 243 55.21 54.07 4.96
C SER A 243 56.48 54.42 4.19
N THR A 244 56.72 53.76 3.05
CA THR A 244 57.89 54.05 2.19
C THR A 244 57.88 55.51 1.71
N VAL A 245 56.75 56.00 1.19
CA VAL A 245 56.62 57.40 0.74
C VAL A 245 56.84 58.37 1.91
N MET A 246 56.33 58.05 3.10
CA MET A 246 56.52 58.88 4.29
C MET A 246 57.99 58.90 4.74
N ASP A 247 58.69 57.76 4.70
CA ASP A 247 60.13 57.67 4.99
C ASP A 247 60.98 58.48 3.98
N GLU A 248 60.61 58.44 2.69
CA GLU A 248 61.23 59.26 1.65
C GLU A 248 61.04 60.76 1.90
N ILE A 249 59.80 61.18 2.21
CA ILE A 249 59.48 62.58 2.56
C ILE A 249 60.29 63.02 3.78
N HIS A 250 60.32 62.21 4.85
CA HIS A 250 61.12 62.51 6.04
C HIS A 250 62.61 62.63 5.73
N THR A 251 63.13 61.81 4.83
CA THR A 251 64.54 61.87 4.39
C THR A 251 64.85 63.17 3.65
N VAL A 252 63.96 63.62 2.76
CA VAL A 252 64.11 64.90 2.04
C VAL A 252 64.02 66.09 3.01
N LEU A 253 63.01 66.11 3.89
CA LEU A 253 62.84 67.19 4.87
C LEU A 253 64.02 67.29 5.85
N LYS A 254 64.62 66.18 6.27
CA LYS A 254 65.85 66.18 7.07
C LYS A 254 67.05 66.73 6.29
N LYS A 255 67.19 66.38 5.01
CA LYS A 255 68.26 66.91 4.14
C LYS A 255 68.17 68.43 3.94
N ASP A 256 66.96 68.98 3.83
CA ASP A 256 66.77 70.43 3.67
C ASP A 256 67.01 71.21 4.98
N ASN A 257 66.71 70.64 6.15
CA ASN A 257 67.10 71.24 7.44
C ASN A 257 68.62 71.29 7.61
N VAL A 258 69.35 70.22 7.29
CA VAL A 258 70.83 70.19 7.38
C VAL A 258 71.49 71.18 6.41
N LYS A 259 70.94 71.33 5.19
CA LYS A 259 71.46 72.29 4.20
C LYS A 259 71.18 73.75 4.52
N ASN A 260 70.11 74.06 5.26
CA ASN A 260 69.83 75.42 5.72
C ASN A 260 70.72 75.82 6.90
N GLU A 261 71.00 74.90 7.84
CA GLU A 261 71.96 75.18 8.95
C GLU A 261 73.41 75.38 8.45
N ASP A 262 73.86 74.61 7.44
CA ASP A 262 75.20 74.76 6.85
C ASP A 262 75.38 76.07 6.05
N LYS A 263 74.30 76.64 5.51
CA LYS A 263 74.35 77.95 4.81
C LYS A 263 74.37 79.14 5.77
N ASP A 264 73.72 79.03 6.93
CA ASP A 264 73.75 80.09 7.95
C ASP A 264 75.09 80.16 8.70
N GLN A 265 75.85 79.06 8.80
CA GLN A 265 77.20 79.09 9.39
C GLN A 265 78.28 79.64 8.44
N LYS A 266 78.14 79.49 7.13
CA LYS A 266 79.13 80.01 6.15
C LYS A 266 79.03 81.51 5.85
N SER A 267 78.02 82.19 6.37
CA SER A 267 77.75 83.61 6.08
C SER A 267 78.30 84.58 7.15
N LYS A 268 78.94 84.08 8.21
CA LYS A 268 79.40 84.91 9.35
C LYS A 268 80.90 85.08 9.52
N GLU A 269 81.74 84.54 8.64
CA GLU A 269 83.19 84.67 8.77
C GLU A 269 83.81 85.22 7.49
N ASN A 270 83.72 86.55 7.31
CA ASN A 270 84.66 87.34 6.49
C ASN A 270 84.45 88.82 6.79
N GLY A 271 85.17 89.30 7.81
CA GLY A 271 85.22 90.73 8.13
C GLY A 271 85.95 91.03 9.44
N ALA A 272 87.29 90.96 9.42
CA ALA A 272 88.21 91.88 10.11
C ALA A 272 89.62 91.28 10.30
N SER A 273 90.60 91.72 9.51
CA SER A 273 91.81 92.39 10.03
C SER A 273 92.86 92.60 8.94
N VAL A 274 93.18 93.89 8.76
CA VAL A 274 94.47 94.53 8.38
C VAL A 274 95.15 94.10 7.09
#